data_AF-A0A8J3HUB6-F1
#
_entry.id   AF-A0A8J3HUB6-F1
#
_cell.length_a   1.000
_cell.length_b   1.000
_cell.length_c   1.000
_cell.angle_alpha   90.00
_cell.angle_beta   90.00
_cell.angle_gamma   90.00
#
_symmetry.space_group_name_H-M   'P 1'
#
loop_
_entity.id
_entity.type
_entity.pdbx_description
1 polymer ?
#
loop_
_entity_poly.entity_id
_entity_poly.type
_entity_poly.pdbx_seq_one_letter_code
_entity_poly.pdbx_strand_id
1 'polypeptide(L)'
;MAFSDQIKFFFRKNKTLMGKDEYGNAYYEVNDKKTKRRWVIYNKIEDPVRIPPKWHLWLHYTSDNVPKTQDSLIRCIIDPIEIHSDTNHYLSNSNITYKNWSPND
;
A
#
# COMPACT_ATOMS: atom_id res chain seq x y z
N MET A 1 -14.55 -27.62 -11.69
CA MET A 1 -13.89 -26.35 -12.10
C MET A 1 -13.28 -25.74 -10.85
N ALA A 2 -11.96 -25.61 -10.77
CA ALA A 2 -11.30 -25.10 -9.56
C ALA A 2 -11.64 -23.61 -9.38
N PHE A 3 -11.94 -23.21 -8.14
CA PHE A 3 -12.27 -21.81 -7.77
C PHE A 3 -11.20 -20.80 -8.24
N SER A 4 -9.94 -21.26 -8.29
CA SER A 4 -8.78 -20.58 -8.91
C SER A 4 -9.07 -20.04 -10.32
N ASP A 5 -9.77 -20.81 -11.14
CA ASP A 5 -9.86 -20.55 -12.58
C ASP A 5 -10.94 -19.50 -12.88
N GLN A 6 -11.97 -19.42 -12.04
CA GLN A 6 -13.01 -18.38 -12.10
C GLN A 6 -12.44 -17.01 -11.70
N ILE A 7 -11.62 -16.96 -10.65
CA ILE A 7 -10.93 -15.75 -10.20
C ILE A 7 -10.00 -15.24 -11.32
N LYS A 8 -9.16 -16.13 -11.88
CA LYS A 8 -8.25 -15.80 -12.99
C LYS A 8 -8.98 -15.26 -14.22
N PHE A 9 -10.17 -15.75 -14.53
CA PHE A 9 -10.97 -15.29 -15.66
C PHE A 9 -11.47 -13.85 -15.47
N PHE A 10 -11.97 -13.52 -14.27
CA PHE A 10 -12.44 -12.16 -13.95
C PHE A 10 -11.31 -11.12 -14.08
N PHE A 11 -10.10 -11.47 -13.64
CA PHE A 11 -8.91 -10.62 -13.76
C PHE A 11 -8.27 -10.61 -15.16
N ARG A 12 -8.81 -11.37 -16.13
CA ARG A 12 -8.24 -11.43 -17.49
C ARG A 12 -8.84 -10.40 -18.43
N LYS A 13 -10.06 -9.92 -18.18
CA LYS A 13 -10.70 -8.94 -19.06
C LYS A 13 -10.34 -7.50 -18.65
N ASN A 14 -9.75 -6.78 -19.59
CA ASN A 14 -9.59 -5.31 -19.62
C ASN A 14 -8.64 -4.68 -18.58
N LYS A 15 -7.51 -5.33 -18.26
CA LYS A 15 -6.46 -4.70 -17.43
C LYS A 15 -5.34 -4.09 -18.27
N THR A 16 -4.92 -2.90 -17.88
CA THR A 16 -3.73 -2.22 -18.38
C THR A 16 -2.65 -2.31 -17.33
N LEU A 17 -1.46 -2.81 -17.69
CA LEU A 17 -0.29 -2.81 -16.81
C LEU A 17 0.21 -1.36 -16.69
N MET A 18 0.30 -0.85 -15.46
CA MET A 18 0.72 0.53 -15.21
C MET A 18 2.19 0.63 -14.87
N GLY A 19 2.73 -0.37 -14.18
CA GLY A 19 4.14 -0.42 -13.86
C GLY A 19 4.49 -1.56 -12.94
N LYS A 20 5.78 -1.65 -12.63
CA LYS A 20 6.34 -2.53 -11.61
C LYS A 20 7.16 -1.71 -10.63
N ASP A 21 7.14 -2.11 -9.37
CA ASP A 21 8.06 -1.55 -8.37
C ASP A 21 9.39 -2.30 -8.30
N GLU A 22 10.28 -1.82 -7.45
CA GLU A 22 11.61 -2.38 -7.18
C GLU A 22 11.55 -3.79 -6.56
N TYR A 23 10.44 -4.11 -5.88
CA TYR A 23 10.19 -5.42 -5.27
C TYR A 23 9.60 -6.43 -6.28
N GLY A 24 9.28 -5.97 -7.49
CA GLY A 24 8.71 -6.76 -8.57
C GLY A 24 7.20 -6.92 -8.53
N ASN A 25 6.50 -6.20 -7.65
CA ASN A 25 5.03 -6.17 -7.63
C ASN A 25 4.53 -5.46 -8.88
N ALA A 26 3.49 -6.01 -9.51
CA ALA A 26 2.92 -5.49 -10.74
C ALA A 26 1.58 -4.82 -10.47
N TYR A 27 1.45 -3.58 -10.95
CA TYR A 27 0.27 -2.74 -10.72
C TYR A 27 -0.55 -2.61 -11.98
N TYR A 28 -1.86 -2.75 -11.84
CA TYR A 28 -2.79 -2.74 -12.96
C TYR A 28 -3.97 -1.84 -12.70
N GLU A 29 -4.47 -1.23 -13.77
CA GLU A 29 -5.73 -0.50 -13.77
C GLU A 29 -6.70 -1.15 -14.75
N VAL A 30 -7.95 -1.30 -14.34
CA VAL A 30 -9.06 -1.61 -15.22
C VAL A 30 -9.90 -0.37 -15.38
N ASN A 31 -9.95 0.11 -16.61
CA ASN A 31 -10.86 1.17 -17.03
C ASN A 31 -12.12 0.50 -17.56
N ASP A 32 -13.05 0.19 -16.65
CA ASP A 32 -14.41 -0.19 -17.05
C ASP A 32 -15.25 1.08 -17.24
N LYS A 33 -16.27 1.02 -18.10
CA LYS A 33 -17.10 2.17 -18.49
C LYS A 33 -17.74 2.91 -17.31
N LYS A 34 -17.86 2.25 -16.14
CA LYS A 34 -18.49 2.76 -14.93
C LYS A 34 -17.55 2.89 -13.73
N THR A 35 -16.41 2.21 -13.71
CA THR A 35 -15.56 2.15 -12.52
C THR A 35 -14.11 1.90 -12.90
N LYS A 36 -13.23 2.79 -12.41
CA LYS A 36 -11.78 2.53 -12.42
C LYS A 36 -11.45 1.66 -11.23
N ARG A 37 -10.83 0.51 -11.48
CA ARG A 37 -10.36 -0.41 -10.42
C ARG A 37 -8.85 -0.54 -10.52
N ARG A 38 -8.16 -0.37 -9.39
CA ARG A 38 -6.71 -0.54 -9.26
C ARG A 38 -6.42 -1.78 -8.43
N TRP A 39 -5.45 -2.60 -8.84
CA TRP A 39 -5.00 -3.75 -8.06
C TRP A 39 -3.52 -4.03 -8.26
N VAL A 40 -2.94 -4.73 -7.29
CA VAL A 40 -1.54 -5.17 -7.27
C VAL A 40 -1.48 -6.69 -7.31
N ILE A 41 -0.51 -7.23 -8.05
CA ILE A 41 -0.11 -8.63 -7.99
C ILE A 41 1.26 -8.67 -7.34
N TYR A 42 1.34 -9.24 -6.14
CA TYR A 42 2.59 -9.42 -5.42
C TYR A 42 3.46 -10.48 -6.08
N ASN A 43 4.78 -10.27 -6.05
CA ASN A 43 5.73 -11.20 -6.66
C ASN A 43 6.09 -12.39 -5.76
N LYS A 44 6.16 -12.19 -4.44
CA LYS A 44 6.63 -13.20 -3.49
C LYS A 44 5.65 -13.44 -2.34
N ILE A 45 5.76 -12.62 -1.30
CA ILE A 45 4.93 -12.68 -0.10
C ILE A 45 3.82 -11.66 -0.27
N GLU A 46 2.58 -12.09 -0.08
CA GLU A 46 1.38 -11.25 -0.13
C GLU A 46 1.29 -10.40 1.14
N ASP A 47 2.17 -9.40 1.24
CA ASP A 47 2.25 -8.50 2.39
C ASP A 47 2.01 -7.04 1.95
N PRO A 48 0.87 -6.43 2.31
CA PRO A 48 0.50 -5.09 1.88
C PRO A 48 1.43 -4.00 2.40
N VAL A 49 2.18 -4.26 3.48
CA VAL A 49 3.11 -3.29 4.05
C VAL A 49 4.32 -3.06 3.12
N ARG A 50 4.60 -4.00 2.22
CA ARG A 50 5.72 -3.91 1.27
C ARG A 50 5.46 -3.01 0.07
N ILE A 51 4.26 -2.45 -0.05
CA ILE A 51 3.94 -1.51 -1.12
C ILE A 51 4.67 -0.18 -0.83
N PRO A 52 5.50 0.33 -1.75
CA PRO A 52 6.17 1.60 -1.55
C PRO A 52 5.15 2.77 -1.51
N PRO A 53 5.42 3.85 -0.77
CA PRO A 53 4.43 4.91 -0.50
C PRO A 53 3.77 5.50 -1.74
N LYS A 54 4.52 5.64 -2.84
CA LYS A 54 3.99 6.19 -4.09
C LYS A 54 2.95 5.29 -4.74
N TRP A 55 3.22 3.99 -4.78
CA TRP A 55 2.27 3.01 -5.27
C TRP A 55 1.09 2.85 -4.32
N HIS A 56 1.28 3.03 -3.01
CA HIS A 56 0.21 3.07 -2.02
C HIS A 56 -0.76 4.23 -2.30
N LEU A 57 -0.27 5.46 -2.50
CA LEU A 57 -1.10 6.63 -2.83
C LEU A 57 -1.90 6.41 -4.12
N TRP A 58 -1.27 5.81 -5.14
CA TRP A 58 -1.95 5.49 -6.40
C TRP A 58 -3.00 4.40 -6.20
N LEU A 59 -2.71 3.33 -5.47
CA LEU A 59 -3.65 2.24 -5.23
C LEU A 59 -4.91 2.71 -4.47
N HIS A 60 -4.75 3.65 -3.54
CA HIS A 60 -5.81 4.20 -2.70
C HIS A 60 -6.52 5.43 -3.29
N TYR A 61 -6.38 5.70 -4.59
CA TYR A 61 -7.00 6.84 -5.29
C TYR A 61 -6.66 8.22 -4.68
N THR A 62 -5.57 8.31 -3.90
CA THR A 62 -5.10 9.59 -3.33
C THR A 62 -4.36 10.41 -4.37
N SER A 63 -3.72 9.74 -5.33
CA SER A 63 -3.05 10.36 -6.47
C SER A 63 -3.44 9.63 -7.76
N ASP A 64 -3.67 10.39 -8.83
CA ASP A 64 -3.90 9.85 -10.19
C ASP A 64 -2.60 9.68 -10.98
N ASN A 65 -1.48 10.21 -10.48
CA ASN A 65 -0.20 10.09 -11.14
C ASN A 65 0.34 8.67 -10.95
N VAL A 66 0.52 7.95 -12.07
CA VAL A 66 1.25 6.68 -12.07
C VAL A 66 2.71 6.98 -11.69
N PRO A 67 3.24 6.40 -10.60
CA PRO A 67 4.60 6.70 -10.19
C PRO A 67 5.58 6.22 -11.26
N LYS A 68 6.35 7.16 -11.80
CA LYS A 68 7.45 6.84 -12.72
C LYS A 68 8.66 6.42 -11.91
N THR A 69 9.39 5.41 -12.39
CA THR A 69 10.61 4.88 -11.78
C THR A 69 11.69 5.95 -11.52
N GLN A 70 11.61 7.11 -12.18
CA GLN A 70 12.62 8.18 -12.10
C GLN A 70 12.31 9.30 -11.12
N ASP A 71 11.18 9.27 -10.40
CA ASP A 71 10.92 10.30 -9.41
C ASP A 71 11.65 9.96 -8.11
N SER A 72 12.92 10.33 -8.01
CA SER A 72 13.67 10.36 -6.77
C SER A 72 13.20 11.56 -5.92
N LEU A 73 11.98 11.49 -5.38
CA LEU A 73 11.54 12.45 -4.38
C LEU A 73 12.04 12.01 -3.01
N ILE A 74 13.21 12.55 -2.69
CA ILE A 74 13.66 13.00 -1.37
C ILE A 74 13.39 12.03 -0.21
N ARG A 75 14.48 11.38 0.17
CA ARG A 75 14.78 10.47 1.28
C ARG A 75 14.41 10.95 2.71
N CYS A 76 13.45 11.83 2.94
CA CYS A 76 13.40 12.50 4.24
C CYS A 76 12.50 11.88 5.32
N ILE A 77 11.64 10.90 5.03
CA ILE A 77 10.78 10.35 6.08
C ILE A 77 10.63 8.85 5.89
N ILE A 78 11.47 8.10 6.62
CA ILE A 78 11.32 6.66 6.92
C ILE A 78 11.68 5.76 5.72
N ASP A 79 12.93 5.26 5.70
CA ASP A 79 13.21 3.96 5.08
C ASP A 79 12.18 2.98 5.67
N PRO A 80 11.45 2.17 4.87
CA PRO A 80 10.41 1.29 5.39
C PRO A 80 11.01 0.48 6.53
N ILE A 81 10.51 0.71 7.74
CA ILE A 81 10.91 -0.01 8.95
C ILE A 81 10.84 -1.48 8.56
N GLU A 82 12.00 -2.14 8.47
CA GLU A 82 12.03 -3.59 8.33
C GLU A 82 11.25 -4.11 9.53
N ILE A 83 10.01 -4.57 9.29
CA ILE A 83 9.23 -5.24 10.33
C ILE A 83 9.93 -6.59 10.52
N HIS A 84 11.03 -6.57 11.24
CA HIS A 84 11.57 -7.75 11.88
C HIS A 84 10.46 -8.25 12.78
N SER A 85 10.05 -9.49 12.55
CA SER A 85 8.93 -10.19 13.20
C SER A 85 9.07 -10.30 14.71
N ASP A 86 10.14 -9.77 15.31
CA ASP A 86 10.50 -10.04 16.68
C ASP A 86 10.89 -8.73 17.38
N THR A 87 9.94 -8.27 18.21
CA THR A 87 10.13 -7.40 19.37
C THR A 87 10.72 -6.01 19.12
N ASN A 88 9.84 -5.02 18.93
CA ASN A 88 9.92 -3.74 19.64
C ASN A 88 8.52 -3.13 19.69
N HIS A 89 7.78 -3.53 20.72
CA HIS A 89 6.63 -2.80 21.23
C HIS A 89 7.01 -1.32 21.28
N TYR A 90 6.28 -0.44 20.59
CA TYR A 90 6.52 1.00 20.62
C TYR A 90 6.68 1.43 22.09
N LEU A 91 7.91 1.78 22.49
CA LEU A 91 8.18 2.28 23.82
C LEU A 91 7.63 3.70 23.83
N SER A 92 6.41 3.86 24.32
CA SER A 92 5.88 5.17 24.66
C SER A 92 6.76 5.71 25.79
N ASN A 93 7.45 6.81 25.56
CA ASN A 93 8.08 7.56 26.64
C ASN A 93 6.96 8.08 27.55
N SER A 94 6.58 7.30 28.57
CA SER A 94 5.54 7.65 29.52
C SER A 94 6.08 8.64 30.56
N ASN A 95 6.46 9.83 30.10
CA ASN A 95 6.61 11.02 30.95
C ASN A 95 5.46 12.00 30.67
N ILE A 96 4.24 11.48 30.47
CA ILE A 96 3.03 12.28 30.31
C ILE A 96 2.28 12.23 31.63
N THR A 97 2.54 13.20 32.51
CA THR A 97 1.65 13.47 33.64
C THR A 97 0.42 14.20 33.11
N TYR A 98 -0.64 13.48 32.77
CA TYR A 98 -1.92 14.09 32.41
C TYR A 98 -2.59 14.66 33.67
N LYS A 99 -2.98 15.94 33.66
CA LYS A 99 -3.92 16.45 34.66
C LYS A 99 -5.32 16.20 34.12
N ASN A 100 -6.02 15.24 34.74
CA ASN A 100 -7.40 14.94 34.42
C ASN A 100 -8.27 16.16 34.73
N TRP A 101 -9.21 16.50 33.85
CA TRP A 101 -10.13 17.60 34.10
C TRP A 101 -11.17 17.18 35.14
N SER A 102 -11.39 18.03 36.15
CA SER A 102 -12.44 17.89 37.16
C SER A 102 -13.42 19.06 37.03
N PRO A 103 -14.73 18.81 36.86
CA PRO A 103 -15.72 19.88 36.91
C PRO A 103 -15.72 20.52 38.30
N ASN A 104 -15.90 21.85 38.36
CA ASN A 104 -16.07 22.57 39.61
C ASN A 104 -17.50 22.32 40.12
N ASP A 105 -17.63 21.88 41.37
CA ASP A 105 -18.92 21.75 42.09
C ASP A 105 -19.66 23.09 42.19
#